data_AF-A0A2V8THU2-F1
#
_entry.id   AF-A0A2V8THU2-F1
#
_cell.length_a   1.000
_cell.length_b   1.000
_cell.length_c   1.000
_cell.angle_alpha   90.00
_cell.angle_beta   90.00
_cell.angle_gamma   90.00
#
_symmetry.space_group_name_H-M   'P 1'
#
loop_
_entity.id
_entity.type
_entity.pdbx_description
1 polymer ?
#
loop_
_entity_poly.entity_id
_entity_poly.type
_entity_poly.pdbx_seq_one_letter_code
_entity_poly.pdbx_strand_id
1 'polypeptide(L)' 'MVIPKAIRDLLRLRPGQKVQAIAYEDRIELIPVRRAKEMRGFLRGIDTTVERDRDRL' A
#
# COMPACT_ATOMS: atom_id res chain seq x y z
N MET A 1 8.18 -9.79 19.34
CA MET A 1 8.13 -8.39 18.88
C MET A 1 6.67 -7.96 18.82
N VAL A 2 6.28 -6.85 19.44
CA VAL A 2 4.89 -6.35 19.47
C VAL A 2 4.85 -5.02 18.74
N ILE A 3 3.91 -4.85 17.81
CA ILE A 3 3.67 -3.55 17.16
C ILE A 3 2.97 -2.63 18.18
N PRO A 4 3.48 -1.42 18.46
CA PRO A 4 2.81 -0.47 19.36
C PRO A 4 1.39 -0.13 18.89
N LYS A 5 0.49 0.18 19.83
CA LYS A 5 -0.91 0.52 19.52
C LYS A 5 -1.03 1.69 18.54
N ALA A 6 -0.23 2.74 18.73
CA ALA A 6 -0.20 3.91 17.85
C ALA A 6 0.06 3.56 16.38
N ILE A 7 0.98 2.60 16.12
CA ILE A 7 1.29 2.13 14.77
C ILE A 7 0.14 1.30 14.20
N ARG A 8 -0.50 0.45 15.03
CA ARG A 8 -1.69 -0.32 14.60
C ARG A 8 -2.84 0.59 14.20
N ASP A 9 -3.09 1.65 14.97
CA ASP A 9 -4.17 2.59 14.72
C ASP A 9 -3.90 3.42 13.45
N LEU A 10 -2.66 3.90 13.26
CA LEU A 10 -2.23 4.63 12.08
C LEU A 10 -2.39 3.79 10.79
N LEU A 11 -1.95 2.53 10.83
CA LEU A 11 -2.03 1.61 9.70
C LEU A 11 -3.41 0.94 9.55
N ARG A 12 -4.36 1.24 10.45
CA ARG A 12 -5.70 0.63 10.53
C ARG A 12 -5.65 -0.90 10.51
N LEU A 13 -4.69 -1.49 11.22
CA LEU A 13 -4.46 -2.92 11.28
C LEU A 13 -5.52 -3.60 12.14
N ARG A 14 -6.17 -4.63 11.60
CA ARG A 14 -7.03 -5.54 12.37
C ARG A 14 -6.21 -6.71 12.94
N PRO A 15 -6.58 -7.26 14.11
CA PRO A 15 -5.95 -8.48 14.62
C PRO A 15 -5.98 -9.60 13.57
N GLY A 16 -4.85 -10.26 13.35
CA GLY A 16 -4.70 -11.32 12.32
C GLY A 16 -4.41 -10.81 10.90
N GLN A 17 -4.32 -9.50 10.68
CA GLN A 17 -3.93 -8.93 9.38
C GLN A 17 -2.44 -9.12 9.12
N LYS A 18 -2.09 -9.57 7.90
CA LYS A 18 -0.69 -9.73 7.47
C LYS A 18 -0.06 -8.39 7.14
N VAL A 19 1.19 -8.22 7.56
CA VAL A 19 2.03 -7.04 7.28
C VAL A 19 3.34 -7.55 6.70
N GLN A 20 3.84 -6.86 5.67
CA GLN A 20 5.17 -7.07 5.12
C GLN A 20 6.11 -6.01 5.71
N ALA A 21 7.25 -6.45 6.24
CA ALA A 21 8.29 -5.56 6.74
C ALA A 21 9.42 -5.45 5.71
N ILE A 22 9.79 -4.24 5.34
CA ILE A 22 10.92 -3.96 4.44
C ILE A 22 11.91 -3.11 5.21
N ALA A 23 13.16 -3.56 5.31
CA ALA A 23 14.25 -2.70 5.79
C ALA A 23 14.70 -1.81 4.63
N TYR A 24 14.64 -0.51 4.83
CA TYR A 24 15.08 0.48 3.86
C TYR A 24 15.93 1.53 4.57
N GLU A 25 17.20 1.62 4.21
CA GLU A 25 18.18 2.49 4.88
C GLU A 25 18.19 2.28 6.41
N ASP A 26 17.84 3.32 7.17
CA ASP A 26 17.81 3.37 8.63
C ASP A 26 16.41 3.10 9.22
N ARG A 27 15.42 2.72 8.40
CA ARG A 27 14.03 2.51 8.83
C ARG A 27 13.45 1.16 8.40
N ILE A 28 12.45 0.70 9.13
CA ILE A 28 11.62 -0.45 8.74
C ILE A 28 10.26 0.07 8.29
N GLU A 29 9.91 -0.21 7.04
CA GLU A 29 8.59 0.07 6.49
C GLU A 29 7.65 -1.11 6.70
N LEU A 30 6.47 -0.81 7.27
CA LEU A 30 5.42 -1.80 7.53
C LEU A 30 4.28 -1.60 6.53
N ILE A 31 4.18 -2.51 5.57
CA ILE A 31 3.19 -2.43 4.50
C ILE A 31 2.04 -3.42 4.81
N PRO A 32 0.80 -2.95 5.02
CA PRO A 32 -0.34 -3.83 5.22
C PRO A 32 -0.67 -4.58 3.93
N VAL A 33 -0.72 -5.91 4.00
CA VAL A 33 -1.14 -6.73 2.85
C VAL A 33 -2.66 -6.67 2.73
N ARG A 34 -3.15 -6.06 1.65
CA ARG A 34 -4.58 -5.94 1.33
C ARG A 34 -4.96 -6.94 0.24
N ARG A 35 -6.18 -7.48 0.28
CA ARG A 35 -6.66 -8.34 -0.81
C ARG A 35 -6.94 -7.49 -2.05
N ALA A 36 -6.63 -7.99 -3.24
CA ALA A 36 -6.89 -7.27 -4.50
C ALA A 36 -8.37 -6.83 -4.65
N LYS A 37 -9.32 -7.63 -4.13
CA LYS A 37 -10.75 -7.27 -4.10
C LYS A 37 -11.04 -5.98 -3.30
N GLU A 38 -10.31 -5.74 -2.22
CA GLU A 38 -10.45 -4.55 -1.36
C GLU A 38 -9.87 -3.29 -2.02
N MET A 39 -9.02 -3.45 -3.03
CA MET A 39 -8.42 -2.33 -3.78
C MET A 39 -9.30 -1.81 -4.91
N ARG A 40 -10.44 -2.46 -5.20
CA ARG A 40 -11.35 -2.01 -6.25
C ARG A 40 -11.86 -0.60 -5.95
N GLY A 41 -11.67 0.32 -6.88
CA GLY A 41 -12.08 1.72 -6.73
C GLY A 41 -11.14 2.58 -5.87
N PHE A 42 -10.01 2.03 -5.39
CA PHE A 42 -9.01 2.80 -4.66
C PHE A 42 -8.44 3.96 -5.49
N LEU A 43 -8.23 3.72 -6.79
CA LEU A 43 -7.75 4.72 -7.75
C LEU A 43 -8.89 5.47 -8.45
N ARG A 44 -10.10 5.51 -7.87
CA ARG A 44 -11.22 6.22 -8.49
C ARG A 44 -10.93 7.73 -8.46
N GLY A 45 -10.87 8.34 -9.64
CA GLY A 45 -10.65 9.79 -9.79
C GLY A 45 -9.18 10.19 -9.99
N ILE A 46 -8.27 9.24 -10.21
CA ILE A 46 -6.94 9.59 -10.72
C ILE A 46 -7.07 10.08 -12.17
N ASP A 47 -6.22 11.04 -12.54
CA ASP A 47 -6.06 11.39 -13.95
C ASP A 47 -5.47 10.19 -14.70
N THR A 48 -6.22 9.69 -15.67
CA THR A 48 -5.82 8.58 -16.54
C THR A 48 -5.28 9.06 -17.88
N THR A 49 -5.00 10.35 -18.02
CA THR A 49 -4.40 10.92 -19.22
C THR A 49 -2.97 10.38 -19.34
N VAL A 50 -2.76 9.56 -20.37
CA VAL A 50 -1.45 9.06 -20.74
C VAL A 50 -1.07 9.72 -22.06
N GLU A 51 -0.13 10.66 -22.01
CA GLU A 51 0.49 11.20 -23.23
C GLU A 51 1.32 10.09 -23.87
N ARG A 52 0.86 9.61 -25.03
CA ARG A 52 1.56 8.59 -25.81
C ARG A 52 2.36 9.29 -26.89
N ASP A 53 3.68 9.14 -26.87
CA ASP A 53 4.51 9.47 -28.03
C ASP A 53 4.12 8.56 -29.21
N ARG A 54 4.16 9.11 -30.43
CA ARG A 54 3.83 8.39 -31.67
C ARG A 54 4.90 7.35 -31.99
N ASP A 55 4.92 6.25 -31.27
CA ASP A 55 5.78 5.09 -31.54
C ASP A 55 5.07 3.86 -30.91
N ARG A 56 4.65 2.81 -31.64
CA ARG A 56 5.08 2.22 -32.90
C ARG A 56 3.89 1.50 -33.56
N LEU A 57 3.74 1.64 -34.89
CA LEU A 57 3.04 0.65 -35.73
C LEU A 57 3.96 -0.54 -35.99
#